data_AF-A0A960GGZ7-F1
#
_entry.id   AF-A0A960GGZ7-F1
#
_cell.length_a   1.000
_cell.length_b   1.000
_cell.length_c   1.000
_cell.angle_alpha   90.00
_cell.angle_beta   90.00
_cell.angle_gamma   90.00
#
_symmetry.space_group_name_H-M   'P 1'
#
loop_
_entity.id
_entity.type
_entity.pdbx_description
1 polymer ?
#
loop_
_entity_poly.entity_id
_entity_poly.type
_entity_poly.pdbx_seq_one_letter_code
_entity_poly.pdbx_strand_id
1 'polypeptide(L)'
;LEGLRTHFGLEVAFVSEFVEGERVFRYVDSVADDCPVLVDGSDSLDGSYCGYVVRGLLPQVMQDASSHPVARRLPATQRMPVGPTSVCRS
;
A
#
# COMPACT_ATOMS: atom_id res chain seq x y z
N LEU A 1 14.21 5.43 2.68
CA LEU A 1 13.19 5.52 1.59
C LEU A 1 13.54 6.57 0.55
N GLU A 2 14.41 7.55 0.85
CA GLU A 2 14.79 8.58 -0.11
C GLU A 2 15.23 7.99 -1.45
N GLY A 3 14.50 8.35 -2.50
CA GLY A 3 14.81 8.03 -3.88
C GLY A 3 14.05 6.84 -4.48
N LEU A 4 13.47 5.93 -3.69
CA LEU A 4 12.72 4.79 -4.25
C LEU A 4 11.46 5.24 -5.00
N ARG A 5 10.68 6.13 -4.37
CA ARG A 5 9.48 6.69 -4.98
C ARG A 5 9.81 7.37 -6.31
N THR A 6 10.83 8.22 -6.31
CA THR A 6 11.26 8.98 -7.49
C THR A 6 11.84 8.08 -8.59
N HIS A 7 12.66 7.09 -8.24
CA HIS A 7 13.32 6.21 -9.22
C HIS A 7 12.32 5.30 -9.94
N PHE A 8 11.26 4.87 -9.24
CA PHE A 8 10.23 3.99 -9.79
C PHE A 8 8.96 4.71 -10.23
N GLY A 9 8.92 6.05 -10.14
CA GLY A 9 7.74 6.84 -10.52
C GLY A 9 6.49 6.51 -9.69
N LEU A 10 6.66 6.14 -8.43
CA LEU A 10 5.55 5.81 -7.53
C LEU A 10 4.94 7.09 -6.94
N GLU A 11 3.65 7.03 -6.62
CA GLU A 11 2.97 8.13 -5.89
C GLU A 11 3.21 8.05 -4.38
N VAL A 12 3.40 6.83 -3.86
CA VAL A 12 3.70 6.56 -2.46
C VAL A 12 4.63 5.36 -2.33
N ALA A 13 5.61 5.44 -1.43
CA ALA A 13 6.43 4.34 -0.98
C ALA A 13 6.44 4.32 0.56
N PHE A 14 6.35 3.14 1.16
CA PHE A 14 6.37 3.02 2.62
C PHE A 14 7.09 1.75 3.07
N VAL A 15 7.53 1.76 4.33
CA VAL A 15 7.95 0.57 5.07
C VAL A 15 6.99 0.40 6.24
N SER A 16 6.44 -0.82 6.37
CA SER A 16 5.54 -1.16 7.47
C SER A 16 6.10 -2.27 8.34
N GLU A 17 5.84 -2.19 9.63
CA GLU A 17 6.13 -3.20 10.64
C GLU A 17 4.83 -3.93 11.03
N PHE A 18 4.92 -5.20 11.43
CA PHE A 18 3.78 -5.95 11.94
C PHE A 18 3.89 -6.10 13.45
N VAL A 19 2.90 -5.60 14.19
CA VAL A 19 2.90 -5.58 15.66
C VAL A 19 1.49 -5.95 16.12
N GLU A 20 1.36 -7.00 16.93
CA GLU A 20 0.09 -7.40 17.59
C GLU A 20 -1.12 -7.53 16.64
N GLY A 21 -0.92 -8.01 15.42
CA GLY A 21 -2.01 -8.18 14.43
C GLY A 21 -2.34 -6.91 13.63
N GLU A 22 -1.60 -5.82 13.85
CA GLU A 22 -1.68 -4.58 13.09
C GLU A 22 -0.45 -4.42 12.19
N ARG A 23 -0.65 -3.72 11.08
CA ARG A 23 0.41 -3.17 10.24
C ARG A 23 0.59 -1.70 10.60
N VAL A 24 1.80 -1.32 11.00
CA VAL A 24 2.16 0.06 11.37
C VAL A 24 3.10 0.65 10.33
N PHE A 25 2.81 1.83 9.79
CA PHE A 25 3.69 2.49 8.81
C PHE A 25 4.81 3.25 9.54
N ARG A 26 6.07 2.82 9.36
CA ARG A 26 7.23 3.44 10.03
C ARG A 26 7.89 4.53 9.21
N TYR A 27 7.85 4.37 7.90
CA TYR A 27 8.42 5.34 6.98
C TYR A 27 7.45 5.48 5.81
N VAL A 28 7.13 6.72 5.44
CA VAL A 28 6.27 7.05 4.30
C VAL A 28 6.95 8.16 3.50
N ASP A 29 6.96 8.00 2.18
CA ASP A 29 7.36 8.99 1.18
C ASP A 29 6.23 9.08 0.15
N SER A 30 5.54 10.22 0.08
CA SER A 30 4.41 10.46 -0.83
C SER A 30 4.63 11.72 -1.66
N VAL A 31 4.01 11.76 -2.86
CA VAL A 31 3.93 12.99 -3.67
C VAL A 31 2.88 13.95 -3.11
N ALA A 32 1.77 13.41 -2.60
CA ALA A 32 0.64 14.17 -2.12
C ALA A 32 0.76 14.45 -0.61
N ASP A 33 0.49 15.70 -0.21
CA ASP A 33 0.46 16.13 1.20
C ASP A 33 -0.73 15.51 1.96
N ASP A 34 -1.82 15.16 1.26
CA ASP A 34 -3.03 14.56 1.82
C ASP A 34 -3.06 13.03 1.65
N CYS A 35 -1.90 12.40 1.49
CA CYS A 35 -1.80 10.94 1.40
C CYS A 35 -2.45 10.27 2.63
N PRO A 36 -3.37 9.30 2.44
CA PRO A 36 -4.04 8.62 3.55
C PRO A 36 -3.13 7.65 4.31
N VAL A 37 -1.93 7.39 3.79
CA VAL A 37 -0.90 6.55 4.44
C VAL A 37 0.02 7.50 5.20
N LEU A 38 0.00 7.44 6.53
CA LEU A 38 0.75 8.35 7.40
C LEU A 38 1.71 7.58 8.30
N VAL A 39 2.83 8.20 8.66
CA VAL A 39 3.76 7.66 9.67
C VAL A 39 3.01 7.44 10.98
N ASP A 40 3.28 6.30 11.62
CA ASP A 40 2.61 5.77 12.81
C ASP A 40 1.10 5.50 12.65
N GLY A 41 0.55 5.71 11.45
CA GLY A 41 -0.76 5.15 11.09
C GLY A 41 -0.72 3.63 11.10
N SER A 42 -1.86 3.01 11.41
CA SER A 42 -1.99 1.56 11.39
C SER A 42 -3.31 1.08 10.80
N ASP A 43 -3.30 -0.15 10.31
CA ASP A 43 -4.50 -0.90 9.97
C ASP A 43 -4.31 -2.40 10.23
N SER A 44 -5.44 -3.12 10.34
CA SER A 44 -5.42 -4.56 10.59
C SER A 44 -4.56 -5.29 9.56
N LEU A 45 -3.60 -6.08 10.06
CA LEU A 45 -2.71 -6.87 9.22
C LEU A 45 -3.52 -7.81 8.32
N ASP A 46 -4.56 -8.44 8.87
CA ASP A 46 -5.39 -9.41 8.18
C ASP A 46 -6.14 -8.83 6.98
N GLY A 47 -6.55 -7.56 7.06
CA GLY A 47 -7.22 -6.83 5.98
C GLY A 47 -6.28 -6.10 5.03
N SER A 48 -4.98 -6.08 5.32
CA SER A 48 -3.99 -5.29 4.59
C SER A 48 -3.37 -6.05 3.41
N TYR A 49 -2.95 -5.31 2.38
CA TYR A 49 -2.14 -5.90 1.29
C TYR A 49 -0.90 -6.64 1.80
N CYS A 50 -0.17 -6.06 2.76
CA CYS A 50 1.04 -6.66 3.31
C CYS A 50 0.74 -8.02 3.97
N GLY A 51 -0.36 -8.12 4.73
CA GLY A 51 -0.80 -9.37 5.34
C GLY A 51 -1.15 -10.46 4.32
N TYR A 52 -1.79 -10.10 3.21
CA TYR A 52 -2.04 -11.06 2.13
C TYR A 52 -0.75 -11.50 1.42
N VAL A 53 0.20 -10.58 1.19
CA VAL A 53 1.48 -10.89 0.55
C VAL A 53 2.32 -11.84 1.42
N VAL A 54 2.47 -11.56 2.72
CA VAL A 54 3.29 -12.41 3.59
C VAL A 54 2.69 -13.79 3.85
N ARG A 55 1.37 -13.94 3.70
CA ARG A 55 0.67 -15.23 3.73
C ARG A 55 0.71 -15.98 2.38
N GLY A 56 1.31 -15.40 1.34
CA GLY A 56 1.35 -15.99 0.00
C GLY A 56 0.00 -15.97 -0.74
N LEU A 57 -0.95 -15.16 -0.29
CA LEU A 57 -2.29 -15.03 -0.89
C LEU A 57 -2.36 -13.95 -1.98
N LEU A 58 -1.33 -13.10 -2.06
CA LEU A 58 -1.12 -12.13 -3.13
C LEU A 58 0.33 -12.17 -3.62
N PRO A 59 0.57 -11.86 -4.91
CA PRO A 59 1.92 -11.67 -5.42
C PRO A 59 2.58 -10.43 -4.80
N GLN A 60 3.91 -10.46 -4.69
CA GLN A 60 4.70 -9.37 -4.12
C GLN A 60 4.76 -8.12 -5.01
N VAL A 61 4.53 -8.29 -6.32
CA VAL A 61 4.53 -7.20 -7.30
C VAL A 61 3.29 -7.34 -8.18
N MET A 62 2.56 -6.24 -8.34
CA MET A 62 1.40 -6.12 -9.22
C MET A 62 1.47 -4.79 -9.97
N GLN A 63 1.20 -4.82 -11.27
CA GLN A 63 1.08 -3.59 -12.07
C GLN A 63 -0.25 -2.88 -11.82
N ASP A 64 -1.34 -3.66 -11.73
CA ASP A 64 -2.68 -3.18 -11.46
C ASP A 64 -3.38 -4.17 -10.53
N ALA A 65 -3.63 -3.76 -9.28
CA ALA A 65 -4.25 -4.62 -8.31
C ALA A 65 -5.74 -4.89 -8.61
N SER A 66 -6.40 -4.05 -9.42
CA SER A 66 -7.78 -4.29 -9.85
C SER A 66 -7.91 -5.46 -10.83
N SER A 67 -6.80 -5.81 -11.52
CA SER A 67 -6.72 -6.95 -12.43
C SER A 67 -6.58 -8.30 -11.69
N HIS A 68 -6.11 -8.30 -10.44
CA HIS A 68 -5.92 -9.51 -9.66
C HIS A 68 -7.21 -9.91 -8.92
N PRO A 69 -7.72 -11.15 -9.07
CA PRO A 69 -9.06 -11.54 -8.60
C PRO A 69 -9.26 -11.42 -7.08
N VAL A 70 -8.19 -11.63 -6.31
CA VAL A 70 -8.18 -11.44 -4.84
C VAL A 70 -8.04 -9.97 -4.48
N ALA A 71 -7.10 -9.25 -5.10
CA ALA A 71 -6.80 -7.88 -4.71
C ALA A 71 -7.96 -6.94 -5.06
N ARG A 72 -8.63 -7.12 -6.19
CA ARG A 72 -9.86 -6.40 -6.56
C ARG A 72 -10.94 -6.41 -5.48
N ARG A 73 -11.01 -7.46 -4.67
CA ARG A 73 -12.03 -7.64 -3.62
C ARG A 73 -11.60 -7.07 -2.26
N LEU A 74 -10.36 -6.63 -2.11
CA LEU A 74 -9.89 -6.06 -0.85
C LEU A 74 -10.52 -4.68 -0.62
N PRO A 75 -10.93 -4.36 0.64
CA PRO A 75 -11.45 -3.04 0.98
C PRO A 75 -10.47 -1.90 0.68
N ALA A 76 -9.16 -2.16 0.71
CA ALA A 76 -8.14 -1.18 0.34
C ALA A 76 -8.26 -0.77 -1.12
N THR A 77 -8.36 -1.73 -2.05
CA THR A 77 -8.50 -1.50 -3.50
C THR A 77 -9.79 -0.81 -3.89
N GLN A 78 -10.87 -1.08 -3.15
CA GLN A 78 -12.18 -0.47 -3.38
C GLN A 78 -12.21 0.99 -2.94
N ARG A 79 -11.49 1.33 -1.86
CA ARG A 79 -11.39 2.71 -1.35
C ARG A 79 -10.35 3.54 -2.12
N MET A 80 -9.24 2.91 -2.48
CA MET A 80 -8.12 3.54 -3.17
C MET A 80 -7.61 2.58 -4.24
N PRO A 81 -7.85 2.86 -5.53
CA PRO A 81 -7.23 2.12 -6.61
C PRO A 81 -5.71 2.05 -6.42
N VAL A 82 -5.15 0.84 -6.46
CA VAL A 82 -3.70 0.59 -6.42
C VAL A 82 -3.29 0.14 -7.83
N GLY A 83 -2.78 1.08 -8.63
CA GLY A 83 -2.48 0.87 -10.04
C GLY A 83 -2.29 2.19 -10.80
N PRO A 84 -2.42 2.21 -12.14
CA PRO A 84 -2.12 3.39 -12.96
C PRO A 84 -2.98 4.63 -12.64
N THR A 85 -4.13 4.48 -11.97
CA THR A 85 -5.05 5.57 -11.58
C THR A 85 -5.13 5.78 -10.06
N SER A 86 -4.00 5.67 -9.35
CA SER A 86 -3.93 5.95 -7.91
C SER A 86 -4.39 7.36 -7.53
N VAL A 87 -4.80 7.51 -6.25
CA VAL A 87 -5.47 8.70 -5.67
C VAL A 87 -4.47 9.73 -5.11
N CYS A 88 -3.19 9.38 -4.95
CA CYS A 88 -2.17 10.30 -4.43
C CYS A 88 -1.58 11.15 -5.56
N ARG A 89 -2.45 11.84 -6.31
CA ARG A 89 -2.05 12.83 -7.32
C ARG A 89 -2.42 14.21 -6.81
N SER A 90 -1.39 15.07 -6.72
CA SER A 90 -1.50 16.51 -6.47
C SER A 90 -2.41 17.20 -7.47
#